data_AF-A0A7K9AF37-F1
#
_entry.id   AF-A0A7K9AF37-F1
#
_cell.length_a   1.000
_cell.length_b   1.000
_cell.length_c   1.000
_cell.angle_alpha   90.00
_cell.angle_beta   90.00
_cell.angle_gamma   90.00
#
_symmetry.space_group_name_H-M   'P 1'
#
loop_
_entity.id
_entity.type
_entity.pdbx_description
1 polymer ?
#
loop_
_entity_poly.entity_id
_entity_poly.type
_entity_poly.pdbx_seq_one_letter_code
_entity_poly.pdbx_strand_id
1 'polypeptide(L)'
;PAEDFIPPSTTWLETFAVAEAMFFQHIAKRAPRHSCYLKCLQLCARILESTDFSHNYAMKTVVMHLLTLIPLPAWCHRDFLMRLDDIMQYVNCCLEEKRLNHFFFANEDMPKEINLPPAFQISQPLNLFQKLAQDPDAQDVAWLEFNELKNQLRRQLFYG
;
A
#
# COMPACT_ATOMS: atom_id res chain seq x y z
N PRO A 1 -20.80 4.46 -21.80
CA PRO A 1 -19.42 4.07 -22.19
C PRO A 1 -18.44 4.59 -21.13
N ALA A 2 -18.04 3.71 -20.22
CA ALA A 2 -17.08 4.04 -19.17
C ALA A 2 -15.68 4.01 -19.81
N GLU A 3 -15.03 5.17 -19.89
CA GLU A 3 -13.60 5.22 -20.18
C GLU A 3 -12.88 4.59 -18.98
N ASP A 4 -12.29 3.43 -19.23
CA ASP A 4 -11.25 2.88 -18.37
C ASP A 4 -10.22 3.98 -18.11
N PHE A 5 -10.04 4.35 -16.85
CA PHE A 5 -8.95 5.23 -16.43
C PHE A 5 -7.64 4.45 -16.52
N ILE A 6 -7.20 4.19 -17.75
CA ILE A 6 -5.83 3.78 -18.07
C ILE A 6 -5.03 5.09 -18.01
N PRO A 7 -4.07 5.26 -17.08
CA PRO A 7 -3.25 6.45 -17.10
C PRO A 7 -2.52 6.54 -18.45
N PRO A 8 -2.58 7.69 -19.15
CA PRO A 8 -2.09 7.81 -20.51
C PRO A 8 -0.56 7.90 -20.51
N SER A 9 0.10 7.03 -21.28
CA SER A 9 1.56 6.93 -21.53
C SER A 9 2.42 6.20 -20.49
N THR A 10 3.35 5.40 -21.01
CA THR A 10 4.41 4.67 -20.27
C THR A 10 5.24 5.58 -19.37
N THR A 11 5.37 6.85 -19.73
CA THR A 11 6.13 7.86 -19.00
C THR A 11 5.58 8.13 -17.59
N TRP A 12 4.25 8.06 -17.38
CA TRP A 12 3.67 8.22 -16.04
C TRP A 12 3.93 7.02 -15.14
N LEU A 13 3.82 5.79 -15.68
CA LEU A 13 4.14 4.56 -14.95
C LEU A 13 5.62 4.52 -14.52
N GLU A 14 6.52 4.95 -15.40
CA GLU A 14 7.94 5.14 -15.08
C GLU A 14 8.15 6.18 -13.98
N THR A 15 7.40 7.29 -14.02
CA THR A 15 7.47 8.34 -13.00
C THR A 15 7.04 7.84 -11.62
N PHE A 16 6.04 6.96 -11.53
CA PHE A 16 5.63 6.35 -10.27
C PHE A 16 6.69 5.43 -9.69
N ALA A 17 7.27 4.55 -10.51
CA ALA A 17 8.34 3.67 -10.06
C ALA A 17 9.55 4.45 -9.51
N VAL A 18 9.90 5.58 -10.15
CA VAL A 18 10.95 6.48 -9.66
C VAL A 18 10.57 7.13 -8.32
N ALA A 19 9.34 7.63 -8.19
CA ALA A 19 8.86 8.23 -6.94
C ALA A 19 8.85 7.23 -5.77
N GLU A 20 8.47 5.98 -6.03
CA GLU A 20 8.53 4.88 -5.07
C GLU A 20 9.95 4.55 -4.66
N ALA A 21 10.86 4.44 -5.62
CA ALA A 21 12.27 4.20 -5.33
C ALA A 21 12.85 5.32 -4.46
N MET A 22 12.51 6.59 -4.76
CA MET A 22 12.91 7.73 -3.94
C MET A 22 12.33 7.67 -2.53
N PHE A 23 11.05 7.28 -2.39
CA PHE A 23 10.42 7.12 -1.09
C PHE A 23 11.09 6.01 -0.27
N PHE A 24 11.23 4.81 -0.81
CA PHE A 24 11.87 3.71 -0.08
C PHE A 24 13.35 3.99 0.21
N GLN A 25 14.06 4.70 -0.65
CA GLN A 25 15.42 5.16 -0.36
C GLN A 25 15.44 6.16 0.81
N HIS A 26 14.48 7.08 0.85
CA HIS A 26 14.31 8.02 1.95
C HIS A 26 14.03 7.29 3.28
N ILE A 27 13.15 6.29 3.26
CA ILE A 27 12.84 5.46 4.42
C ILE A 27 14.06 4.64 4.85
N ALA A 28 14.79 4.01 3.93
CA ALA A 28 15.97 3.20 4.23
C ALA A 28 17.10 4.01 4.91
N LYS A 29 17.25 5.30 4.57
CA LYS A 29 18.18 6.21 5.27
C LYS A 29 17.71 6.55 6.69
N ARG A 30 16.38 6.65 6.87
CA ARG A 30 15.60 6.94 8.09
C ARG A 30 15.57 5.81 9.12
N ALA A 31 15.37 4.60 8.62
CA ALA A 31 14.88 3.48 9.39
C ALA A 31 15.99 2.85 10.26
N PRO A 32 15.62 2.20 11.39
CA PRO A 32 16.56 1.40 12.15
C PRO A 32 17.24 0.33 11.28
N ARG A 33 18.50 -0.01 11.59
CA ARG A 33 19.30 -1.02 10.84
C ARG A 33 18.60 -2.39 10.68
N HIS A 34 17.67 -2.72 11.57
CA HIS A 34 16.89 -3.96 11.54
C HIS A 34 15.39 -3.68 11.45
N SER A 35 15.01 -2.72 10.60
CA SER A 35 13.60 -2.41 10.41
C SER A 35 12.84 -3.55 9.73
N CYS A 36 11.59 -3.79 10.14
CA CYS A 36 10.78 -4.89 9.65
C CYS A 36 9.91 -4.56 8.44
N TYR A 37 9.81 -3.29 8.01
CA TYR A 37 8.90 -2.88 6.92
C TYR A 37 9.14 -3.63 5.60
N LEU A 38 10.40 -3.89 5.24
CA LEU A 38 10.73 -4.69 4.06
C LEU A 38 10.30 -6.14 4.21
N LYS A 39 10.46 -6.72 5.41
CA LYS A 39 9.98 -8.08 5.70
C LYS A 39 8.46 -8.15 5.62
N CYS A 40 7.75 -7.13 6.10
CA CYS A 40 6.30 -7.01 5.97
C CYS A 40 5.90 -6.97 4.48
N LEU A 41 6.50 -6.07 3.69
CA LEU A 41 6.27 -5.98 2.24
C LEU A 41 6.53 -7.30 1.52
N GLN A 42 7.66 -7.95 1.79
CA GLN A 42 8.03 -9.22 1.16
C GLN A 42 7.10 -10.37 1.54
N LEU A 43 6.62 -10.41 2.78
CA LEU A 43 5.65 -11.41 3.21
C LEU A 43 4.30 -11.17 2.53
N CYS A 44 3.82 -9.92 2.53
CA CYS A 44 2.57 -9.57 1.88
C CYS A 44 2.62 -9.81 0.36
N ALA A 45 3.71 -9.44 -0.31
CA ALA A 45 3.89 -9.69 -1.74
C ALA A 45 3.87 -11.20 -2.07
N ARG A 46 4.58 -12.03 -1.29
CA ARG A 46 4.56 -13.49 -1.47
C ARG A 46 3.18 -14.09 -1.30
N ILE A 47 2.40 -13.59 -0.33
CA ILE A 47 1.02 -14.05 -0.14
C ILE A 47 0.16 -13.60 -1.33
N LEU A 48 0.30 -12.36 -1.77
CA LEU A 48 -0.46 -11.83 -2.91
C LEU A 48 -0.14 -12.56 -4.22
N GLU A 49 1.12 -12.92 -4.47
CA GLU A 49 1.54 -13.75 -5.62
C GLU A 49 0.91 -15.15 -5.60
N SER A 50 0.57 -15.68 -4.42
CA SER A 50 -0.06 -16.99 -4.26
C SER A 50 -1.59 -16.96 -4.34
N THR A 51 -2.18 -15.78 -4.52
CA THR A 51 -3.63 -15.55 -4.56
C THR A 51 -4.00 -14.85 -5.87
N ASP A 52 -5.24 -15.00 -6.35
CA ASP A 52 -5.73 -14.26 -7.54
C ASP A 52 -5.94 -12.74 -7.27
N PHE A 53 -5.44 -12.26 -6.13
CA PHE A 53 -5.56 -10.90 -5.63
C PHE A 53 -4.78 -9.95 -6.53
N SER A 54 -5.47 -9.33 -7.49
CA SER A 54 -4.92 -8.46 -8.54
C SER A 54 -4.40 -7.10 -8.03
N HIS A 55 -4.02 -6.98 -6.75
CA HIS A 55 -3.77 -5.69 -6.09
C HIS A 55 -2.42 -5.61 -5.35
N ASN A 56 -1.36 -6.16 -5.94
CA ASN A 56 0.04 -5.93 -5.49
C ASN A 56 0.36 -4.44 -5.26
N TYR A 57 -0.25 -3.55 -6.06
CA TYR A 57 -0.07 -2.11 -5.93
C TYR A 57 -0.75 -1.51 -4.68
N ALA A 58 -1.91 -2.03 -4.29
CA ALA A 58 -2.65 -1.55 -3.12
C ALA A 58 -1.89 -1.82 -1.82
N MET A 59 -1.32 -3.03 -1.68
CA MET A 59 -0.56 -3.40 -0.50
C MET A 59 0.69 -2.55 -0.30
N LYS A 60 1.42 -2.27 -1.39
CA LYS A 60 2.55 -1.35 -1.35
C LYS A 60 2.12 0.05 -0.93
N THR A 61 1.00 0.54 -1.46
CA THR A 61 0.42 1.84 -1.10
C THR A 61 0.03 1.91 0.38
N VAL A 62 -0.58 0.85 0.92
CA VAL A 62 -0.90 0.73 2.35
C VAL A 62 0.35 0.84 3.22
N VAL A 63 1.41 0.10 2.89
CA VAL A 63 2.66 0.17 3.66
C VAL A 63 3.30 1.56 3.57
N MET A 64 3.23 2.22 2.41
CA MET A 64 3.74 3.59 2.27
C MET A 64 2.99 4.58 3.16
N HIS A 65 1.66 4.49 3.24
CA HIS A 65 0.85 5.29 4.19
C HIS A 65 1.21 4.98 5.64
N LEU A 66 1.38 3.71 6.01
CA LEU A 66 1.77 3.37 7.38
C LEU A 66 3.19 3.85 7.72
N LEU A 67 4.10 3.89 6.74
CA LEU A 67 5.45 4.43 6.93
C LEU A 67 5.48 5.94 7.18
N THR A 68 4.43 6.67 6.81
CA THR A 68 4.26 8.10 7.17
C THR A 68 3.51 8.28 8.48
N LEU A 69 2.53 7.42 8.78
CA LEU A 69 1.71 7.51 10.00
C LEU A 69 2.43 6.99 11.25
N ILE A 70 3.25 5.95 11.11
CA ILE A 70 3.95 5.30 12.23
C ILE A 70 5.41 5.78 12.25
N PRO A 71 5.92 6.30 13.38
CA PRO A 71 7.31 6.72 13.49
C PRO A 71 8.29 5.60 13.10
N LEU A 72 9.28 5.90 12.25
CA LEU A 72 10.26 4.93 11.77
C LEU A 72 10.97 4.09 12.86
N PRO A 73 11.29 4.63 14.05
CA PRO A 73 11.84 3.82 15.14
C PRO A 73 10.94 2.67 15.59
N ALA A 74 9.62 2.80 15.45
CA ALA A 74 8.63 1.80 15.81
C ALA A 74 8.46 0.70 14.73
N TRP A 75 9.25 0.73 13.66
CA TRP A 75 9.35 -0.35 12.68
C TRP A 75 10.47 -1.32 13.01
N CYS A 76 10.85 -1.47 14.29
CA CYS A 76 11.96 -2.32 14.65
C CYS A 76 11.61 -3.81 14.46
N HIS A 77 12.62 -4.67 14.33
CA HIS A 77 12.44 -6.11 14.12
C HIS A 77 11.51 -6.77 15.15
N ARG A 78 11.54 -6.32 16.41
CA ARG A 78 10.77 -6.91 17.51
C ARG A 78 9.26 -6.67 17.34
N ASP A 79 8.90 -5.60 16.64
CA ASP A 79 7.52 -5.18 16.43
C ASP A 79 6.92 -5.78 15.15
N PHE A 80 7.61 -6.71 14.49
CA PHE A 80 7.20 -7.26 13.18
C PHE A 80 5.75 -7.75 13.16
N LEU A 81 5.33 -8.54 14.14
CA LEU A 81 3.96 -9.06 14.20
C LEU A 81 2.94 -7.94 14.44
N MET A 82 3.28 -6.95 15.28
CA MET A 82 2.45 -5.77 15.51
C MET A 82 2.29 -4.96 14.22
N ARG A 83 3.38 -4.73 13.47
CA ARG A 83 3.34 -4.03 12.18
C ARG A 83 2.54 -4.78 11.12
N LEU A 84 2.54 -6.12 11.13
CA LEU A 84 1.66 -6.89 10.26
C LEU A 84 0.18 -6.72 10.63
N ASP A 85 -0.12 -6.68 11.93
CA ASP A 85 -1.48 -6.42 12.42
C ASP A 85 -1.95 -5.01 12.02
N ASP A 86 -1.10 -3.99 12.19
CA ASP A 86 -1.41 -2.62 11.74
C ASP A 86 -1.68 -2.55 10.23
N ILE A 87 -0.92 -3.31 9.42
CA ILE A 87 -1.16 -3.42 7.97
C ILE A 87 -2.55 -4.01 7.70
N MET A 88 -2.90 -5.12 8.35
CA MET A 88 -4.20 -5.76 8.16
C MET A 88 -5.35 -4.85 8.62
N GLN A 89 -5.18 -4.16 9.75
CA GLN A 89 -6.16 -3.20 10.25
C GLN A 89 -6.34 -2.02 9.30
N TYR A 90 -5.24 -1.49 8.74
CA TYR A 90 -5.32 -0.39 7.78
C TYR A 90 -6.03 -0.83 6.49
N VAL A 91 -5.74 -2.02 5.96
CA VAL A 91 -6.48 -2.58 4.82
C VAL A 91 -7.96 -2.71 5.15
N ASN A 92 -8.31 -3.21 6.34
CA ASN A 92 -9.69 -3.32 6.79
C ASN A 92 -10.42 -1.97 6.78
N CYS A 93 -9.81 -0.92 7.33
CA CYS A 93 -10.37 0.44 7.30
C CYS A 93 -10.54 0.95 5.86
N CYS A 94 -9.55 0.74 4.99
CA CYS A 94 -9.68 1.13 3.58
C CYS A 94 -10.82 0.40 2.84
N LEU A 95 -11.09 -0.86 3.18
CA LEU A 95 -12.21 -1.62 2.60
C LEU A 95 -13.56 -1.16 3.14
N GLU A 96 -13.65 -0.86 4.44
CA GLU A 96 -14.85 -0.29 5.08
C GLU A 96 -15.21 1.07 4.48
N GLU A 97 -14.21 1.94 4.32
CA GLU A 97 -14.37 3.26 3.71
C GLU A 97 -14.45 3.23 2.18
N LYS A 98 -14.22 2.06 1.56
CA LYS A 98 -14.10 1.86 0.10
C LYS A 98 -13.10 2.83 -0.54
N ARG A 99 -12.04 3.15 0.22
CA ARG A 99 -11.10 4.20 -0.11
C ARG A 99 -9.69 3.83 0.28
N LEU A 100 -8.83 3.81 -0.73
CA LEU A 100 -7.38 3.77 -0.58
C LEU A 100 -6.80 4.79 -1.54
N ASN A 101 -6.46 5.96 -1.02
CA ASN A 101 -5.87 7.00 -1.86
C ASN A 101 -4.45 6.60 -2.29
N HIS A 102 -4.12 6.91 -3.53
CA HIS A 102 -2.78 6.75 -4.06
C HIS A 102 -1.79 7.60 -3.25
N PHE A 103 -0.65 7.01 -2.87
CA PHE A 103 0.28 7.63 -1.93
C PHE A 103 0.88 8.99 -2.38
N PHE A 104 1.21 9.17 -3.66
CA PHE A 104 1.83 10.42 -4.15
C PHE A 104 0.85 11.53 -4.54
N PHE A 105 -0.45 11.26 -4.60
CA PHE A 105 -1.45 12.24 -5.06
C PHE A 105 -2.09 12.93 -3.86
N ALA A 106 -1.96 14.26 -3.80
CA ALA A 106 -2.56 15.09 -2.75
C ALA A 106 -2.28 14.58 -1.31
N ASN A 107 -1.08 14.03 -1.09
CA ASN A 107 -0.66 13.54 0.23
C ASN A 107 0.17 14.60 0.95
N GLU A 108 -0.41 15.21 1.98
CA GLU A 108 0.24 16.23 2.80
C GLU A 108 1.33 15.66 3.72
N ASP A 109 1.26 14.36 4.03
CA ASP A 109 2.23 13.64 4.89
C ASP A 109 3.48 13.20 4.12
N MET A 110 3.61 13.58 2.84
CA MET A 110 4.74 13.26 2.00
C MET A 110 6.03 13.94 2.54
N PRO A 111 7.13 13.19 2.74
CA PRO A 111 8.38 13.81 3.17
C PRO A 111 8.88 14.87 2.17
N LYS A 112 9.12 16.09 2.66
CA LYS A 112 9.49 17.27 1.85
C LYS A 112 10.78 17.08 1.05
N GLU A 113 11.64 16.15 1.45
CA GLU A 113 12.88 15.82 0.77
C GLU A 113 12.68 15.02 -0.53
N ILE A 114 11.46 14.54 -0.80
CA ILE A 114 11.12 13.85 -2.03
C ILE A 114 10.50 14.88 -2.99
N ASN A 115 11.33 15.38 -3.91
CA ASN A 115 10.88 16.31 -4.95
C ASN A 115 10.00 15.58 -5.97
N LEU A 116 8.69 15.61 -5.75
CA LEU A 116 7.71 15.17 -6.74
C LEU A 116 7.39 16.32 -7.72
N PRO A 117 7.13 16.02 -8.99
CA PRO A 117 6.58 17.01 -9.91
C PRO A 117 5.34 17.71 -9.31
N PRO A 118 5.24 19.06 -9.40
CA PRO A 118 4.14 19.82 -8.80
C PRO A 118 2.74 19.32 -9.19
N ALA A 119 2.62 18.74 -10.39
CA ALA A 119 1.41 18.12 -10.91
C ALA A 119 0.81 17.05 -9.96
N PHE A 120 1.62 16.30 -9.21
CA PHE A 120 1.15 15.28 -8.26
C PHE A 120 0.57 15.86 -6.96
N GLN A 121 1.04 17.05 -6.57
CA GLN A 121 0.58 17.70 -5.34
C GLN A 121 -0.74 18.46 -5.57
N ILE A 122 -0.92 19.00 -6.78
CA ILE A 122 -2.12 19.78 -7.15
C ILE A 122 -3.26 18.92 -7.74
N SER A 123 -2.97 17.66 -8.09
CA SER A 123 -3.96 16.72 -8.61
C SER A 123 -4.93 16.25 -7.54
N GLN A 124 -6.16 15.89 -7.94
CA GLN A 124 -7.14 15.30 -7.02
C GLN A 124 -6.62 13.96 -6.44
N PRO A 125 -7.00 13.61 -5.20
CA PRO A 125 -6.67 12.30 -4.63
C PRO A 125 -7.22 11.19 -5.51
N LEU A 126 -6.35 10.29 -5.96
CA LEU A 126 -6.73 9.15 -6.79
C LEU A 126 -7.08 7.94 -5.91
N ASN A 127 -8.33 7.51 -5.90
CA ASN A 127 -8.75 6.35 -5.12
C ASN A 127 -8.44 5.04 -5.88
N LEU A 128 -7.54 4.21 -5.36
CA LEU A 128 -7.25 2.88 -5.90
C LEU A 128 -8.45 1.93 -5.77
N PHE A 129 -9.33 2.17 -4.80
CA PHE A 129 -10.56 1.41 -4.58
C PHE A 129 -11.77 2.05 -5.27
N GLN A 130 -11.56 2.82 -6.35
CA GLN A 130 -12.66 3.48 -7.05
C GLN A 130 -13.70 2.48 -7.60
N LYS A 131 -13.27 1.32 -8.11
CA LYS A 131 -14.21 0.26 -8.54
C LYS A 131 -15.03 -0.28 -7.36
N LEU A 132 -14.38 -0.52 -6.22
CA LEU A 132 -15.04 -0.94 -4.98
C LEU A 132 -16.04 0.11 -4.46
N ALA A 133 -15.75 1.40 -4.63
CA ALA A 133 -16.66 2.48 -4.25
C ALA A 133 -17.91 2.57 -5.15
N GLN A 134 -17.81 2.14 -6.41
CA GLN A 134 -18.86 2.25 -7.40
C GLN A 134 -19.72 0.99 -7.53
N ASP A 135 -19.17 -0.18 -7.20
CA ASP A 135 -19.82 -1.48 -7.38
C ASP A 135 -20.09 -2.16 -6.03
N PRO A 136 -21.37 -2.35 -5.65
CA PRO A 136 -21.74 -3.10 -4.44
C PRO A 136 -21.26 -4.56 -4.45
N ASP A 137 -21.28 -5.23 -5.60
CA ASP A 137 -20.91 -6.64 -5.72
C ASP A 137 -19.39 -6.83 -5.59
N ALA A 138 -18.61 -5.81 -5.96
CA ALA A 138 -17.17 -5.78 -5.75
C ALA A 138 -16.77 -5.75 -4.25
N GLN A 139 -17.69 -5.34 -3.36
CA GLN A 139 -17.41 -5.29 -1.93
C GLN A 139 -17.33 -6.68 -1.30
N ASP A 140 -18.25 -7.58 -1.65
CA ASP A 140 -18.23 -8.95 -1.14
C ASP A 140 -16.99 -9.70 -1.62
N VAL A 141 -16.59 -9.48 -2.89
CA VAL A 141 -15.36 -10.05 -3.45
C VAL A 141 -14.13 -9.51 -2.71
N ALA A 142 -14.02 -8.19 -2.50
CA ALA A 142 -12.89 -7.61 -1.79
C ALA A 142 -12.78 -8.10 -0.34
N TRP A 143 -13.91 -8.29 0.34
CA TRP A 143 -13.94 -8.89 1.68
C TRP A 143 -13.53 -10.36 1.69
N LEU A 144 -13.97 -11.14 0.70
CA LEU A 144 -13.56 -12.53 0.53
C LEU A 144 -12.04 -12.63 0.33
N GLU A 145 -11.52 -11.85 -0.61
CA GLU A 145 -10.08 -11.77 -0.90
C GLU A 145 -9.29 -11.36 0.35
N PHE A 146 -9.75 -10.34 1.09
CA PHE A 146 -9.09 -9.90 2.33
C PHE A 146 -9.11 -10.98 3.44
N ASN A 147 -10.20 -11.73 3.56
CA ASN A 147 -10.26 -12.86 4.49
C ASN A 147 -9.29 -13.98 4.09
N GLU A 148 -9.15 -14.27 2.79
CA GLU A 148 -8.17 -15.24 2.31
C GLU A 148 -6.73 -14.76 2.58
N LEU A 149 -6.43 -13.47 2.35
CA LEU A 149 -5.14 -12.86 2.71
C LEU A 149 -4.82 -13.06 4.20
N LYS A 150 -5.77 -12.78 5.10
CA LYS A 150 -5.59 -13.02 6.55
C LYS A 150 -5.35 -14.49 6.86
N ASN A 151 -6.07 -15.41 6.22
CA ASN A 151 -5.92 -16.84 6.42
C ASN A 151 -4.56 -17.35 5.93
N GLN A 152 -4.12 -16.92 4.75
CA GLN A 152 -2.78 -17.21 4.22
C GLN A 152 -1.68 -16.65 5.12
N LEU A 153 -1.82 -15.41 5.60
CA LEU A 153 -0.87 -14.81 6.53
C LEU A 153 -0.75 -15.64 7.82
N ARG A 154 -1.89 -16.03 8.42
CA ARG A 154 -1.90 -16.91 9.59
C ARG A 154 -1.21 -18.24 9.29
N ARG A 155 -1.48 -18.85 8.13
CA ARG A 155 -0.82 -20.11 7.74
C ARG A 155 0.70 -19.96 7.67
N GLN A 156 1.19 -18.91 7.03
CA GLN A 156 2.63 -18.63 6.90
C GLN A 156 3.29 -18.30 8.24
N LEU A 157 2.59 -17.66 9.17
CA LEU A 157 3.13 -17.31 10.49
C LEU A 157 3.17 -18.49 11.48
N PHE A 158 2.22 -19.43 11.39
CA PHE A 158 2.08 -20.54 12.35
C PHE A 158 2.58 -21.89 11.83
N TYR A 159 2.68 -22.07 10.51
CA TYR A 159 3.04 -23.35 9.89
C TYR A 159 4.17 -23.23 8.85
N GLY A 160 4.73 -22.02 8.66
CA GLY A 160 5.84 -21.73 7.75
C GLY A 160 7.21 -21.71 8.41
#